data_AF-A0A2W4S1C2-F1
#
_entry.id   AF-A0A2W4S1C2-F1
#
_cell.length_a   1.000
_cell.length_b   1.000
_cell.length_c   1.000
_cell.angle_alpha   90.00
_cell.angle_beta   90.00
_cell.angle_gamma   90.00
#
_symmetry.space_group_name_H-M   'P 1'
#
loop_
_entity.id
_entity.type
_entity.pdbx_description
1 polymer ?
#
loop_
_entity_poly.entity_id
_entity_poly.type
_entity_poly.pdbx_seq_one_letter_code
_entity_poly.pdbx_strand_id
1 'polypeptide(L)' 'MTTGTTDRGAAPLGLLVGFTVGVVWVLLAIGALASSVRGAAAGRPDWVLGWALVGVLLMGAGLSALIGSWLHHRAARH' A
#
# COMPACT_ATOMS: atom_id res chain seq x y z
N MET A 1 -32.27 -27.58 18.46
CA MET A 1 -31.72 -27.15 17.16
C MET A 1 -30.89 -25.89 17.42
N THR A 2 -29.68 -26.09 17.92
CA THR A 2 -28.67 -25.08 18.26
C THR A 2 -27.49 -25.40 17.36
N THR A 3 -26.90 -24.50 16.57
CA THR A 3 -26.06 -23.35 16.93
C THR A 3 -25.74 -22.64 15.59
N GLY A 4 -25.74 -21.30 15.52
CA GLY A 4 -24.49 -20.51 15.47
C GLY A 4 -23.71 -20.75 14.18
N THR A 5 -23.46 -19.79 13.30
CA THR A 5 -22.78 -18.53 13.59
C THR A 5 -23.00 -17.54 12.44
N THR A 6 -23.17 -16.29 12.83
CA THR A 6 -23.20 -15.07 12.02
C THR A 6 -22.23 -15.13 10.83
N ASP A 7 -22.76 -15.16 9.61
CA ASP A 7 -22.02 -14.87 8.37
C ASP A 7 -21.66 -13.37 8.38
N ARG A 8 -20.70 -13.01 9.22
CA ARG A 8 -20.22 -11.63 9.33
C ARG A 8 -19.31 -11.39 8.14
N GLY A 9 -19.82 -10.68 7.14
CA GLY A 9 -19.12 -10.04 6.03
C GLY A 9 -17.59 -10.03 6.12
N ALA A 10 -16.98 -11.19 5.96
CA ALA A 10 -15.56 -11.36 6.09
C ALA A 10 -14.99 -10.91 4.76
N ALA A 11 -14.31 -9.76 4.78
CA ALA A 11 -13.58 -9.31 3.61
C ALA A 11 -12.69 -10.48 3.15
N PRO A 12 -12.74 -10.85 1.85
CA PRO A 12 -11.96 -11.98 1.37
C PRO A 12 -10.51 -11.77 1.77
N LEU A 13 -9.88 -12.76 2.41
CA LEU A 13 -8.56 -12.61 3.04
C LEU A 13 -7.53 -11.99 2.07
N GLY A 14 -7.61 -12.32 0.78
CA GLY A 14 -6.76 -11.72 -0.25
C GLY A 14 -6.96 -10.21 -0.44
N LEU A 15 -8.18 -9.71 -0.31
CA LEU A 15 -8.46 -8.26 -0.33
C LEU A 15 -7.93 -7.58 0.93
N LEU A 16 -8.12 -8.19 2.11
CA LEU A 16 -7.62 -7.63 3.35
C LEU A 16 -6.08 -7.54 3.30
N VAL A 17 -5.40 -8.61 2.90
CA VAL A 17 -3.93 -8.64 2.78
C VAL A 17 -3.42 -7.64 1.76
N GLY A 18 -3.97 -7.64 0.53
CA GLY A 18 -3.51 -6.73 -0.53
C GLY A 18 -3.76 -5.26 -0.20
N PHE A 19 -4.89 -4.95 0.44
CA PHE A 19 -5.18 -3.60 0.91
C PHE A 19 -4.23 -3.17 2.03
N THR A 20 -3.99 -4.03 3.03
CA THR A 20 -3.10 -3.72 4.16
C THR A 20 -1.66 -3.48 3.68
N VAL A 21 -1.16 -4.36 2.81
CA VAL A 21 0.17 -4.21 2.19
C VAL A 21 0.23 -2.92 1.38
N GLY A 22 -0.77 -2.66 0.53
CA GLY A 22 -0.84 -1.44 -0.28
C GLY A 22 -0.78 -0.17 0.57
N VAL A 23 -1.57 -0.10 1.65
CA VAL A 23 -1.57 1.04 2.58
C VAL A 23 -0.21 1.22 3.24
N VAL A 24 0.42 0.14 3.72
CA VAL A 24 1.75 0.21 4.35
C VAL A 24 2.79 0.75 3.36
N TRP A 25 2.81 0.24 2.12
CA TRP A 25 3.73 0.73 1.09
C TRP A 25 3.51 2.21 0.75
N VAL A 26 2.25 2.67 0.69
CA VAL A 26 1.91 4.09 0.47
C VAL A 26 2.38 4.97 1.64
N LEU A 27 2.16 4.55 2.88
CA LEU A 27 2.62 5.30 4.06
C LEU A 27 4.15 5.43 4.11
N LEU A 28 4.85 4.35 3.81
CA LEU A 28 6.30 4.35 3.69
C LEU A 28 6.78 5.23 2.53
N ALA A 29 6.06 5.24 1.39
CA ALA A 29 6.34 6.14 0.28
C ALA A 29 6.25 7.61 0.71
N ILE A 30 5.19 7.99 1.42
CA ILE A 30 5.00 9.36 1.93
C ILE A 30 6.16 9.75 2.87
N GLY A 31 6.57 8.84 3.76
CA GLY A 31 7.72 9.06 4.65
C GLY A 31 9.04 9.25 3.89
N ALA A 32 9.24 8.48 2.81
CA ALA A 32 10.40 8.63 1.92
C ALA A 32 10.38 9.98 1.19
N LEU A 33 9.24 10.38 0.60
CA LEU A 33 9.12 11.70 -0.03
C LEU A 33 9.34 12.84 0.97
N ALA A 34 8.79 12.75 2.18
CA ALA A 34 9.02 13.74 3.23
C ALA A 34 10.51 13.84 3.61
N SER A 35 11.22 12.72 3.67
CA SER A 35 12.67 12.69 3.91
C SER A 35 13.47 13.29 2.75
N SER A 36 13.02 13.07 1.51
CA SER A 36 13.59 13.70 0.32
C SER A 36 13.46 15.24 0.38
N VAL A 37 12.27 15.76 0.71
CA VAL A 37 12.05 17.21 0.88
C VAL A 37 12.93 17.80 1.99
N ARG A 38 13.12 17.08 3.11
CA ARG A 38 14.06 17.50 4.17
C ARG A 38 15.50 17.52 3.68
N GLY A 39 15.90 16.56 2.85
CA GLY A 39 17.22 16.55 2.19
C GLY A 39 17.44 17.73 1.26
N ALA A 40 16.39 18.16 0.55
CA ALA A 40 16.44 19.33 -0.33
C ALA A 40 16.65 20.61 0.49
N ALA A 41 15.96 20.76 1.63
CA ALA A 41 16.16 21.87 2.54
C ALA A 41 17.57 21.90 3.18
N ALA A 42 18.22 20.74 3.28
CA ALA A 42 19.59 20.60 3.80
C ALA A 42 20.68 20.72 2.72
N GLY A 43 20.32 20.99 1.45
CA GLY A 43 21.29 21.14 0.35
C GLY A 43 21.99 19.85 -0.06
N ARG A 44 21.40 18.67 0.20
CA ARG A 44 21.99 17.36 -0.10
C ARG A 44 21.27 16.65 -1.26
N PRO A 45 21.63 16.93 -2.53
CA PRO A 45 20.93 16.38 -3.69
C PRO A 45 21.03 14.86 -3.82
N ASP A 46 22.13 14.26 -3.36
CA ASP A 46 22.34 12.81 -3.22
C ASP A 46 21.27 12.17 -2.33
N TRP A 47 20.94 12.83 -1.22
CA TRP A 47 19.91 12.39 -0.29
C TRP A 47 18.50 12.52 -0.87
N VAL A 48 18.25 13.62 -1.58
CA VAL A 48 16.97 13.87 -2.28
C VAL A 48 16.70 12.77 -3.30
N LEU A 49 17.66 12.49 -4.18
CA LEU A 49 17.54 11.48 -5.24
C LEU A 49 17.29 10.09 -4.66
N GLY A 50 18.05 9.70 -3.63
CA GLY A 50 17.88 8.40 -2.98
C GLY A 50 16.46 8.20 -2.44
N TRP A 51 15.98 9.14 -1.62
CA TRP A 51 14.66 9.04 -1.00
C TRP A 51 13.51 9.28 -1.96
N ALA A 52 13.69 10.13 -2.99
CA ALA A 52 12.69 10.33 -4.03
C ALA A 52 12.48 9.06 -4.85
N LEU A 53 13.57 8.40 -5.28
CA LEU A 53 13.51 7.17 -6.05
C LEU A 53 12.81 6.06 -5.25
N VAL A 54 13.22 5.88 -3.99
CA VAL A 54 12.59 4.95 -3.04
C VAL A 54 11.10 5.26 -2.93
N GLY A 55 10.73 6.51 -2.66
CA GLY A 55 9.35 6.94 -2.56
C GLY A 55 8.50 6.61 -3.79
N VAL A 56 9.00 6.89 -4.99
CA VAL A 56 8.29 6.60 -6.25
C VAL A 56 8.10 5.09 -6.45
N LEU A 57 9.13 4.29 -6.20
CA LEU A 57 9.04 2.82 -6.30
C LEU A 57 8.04 2.25 -5.30
N LEU A 58 8.07 2.73 -4.05
CA LEU A 58 7.12 2.32 -3.02
C LEU A 58 5.69 2.65 -3.41
N MET A 59 5.47 3.83 -4.01
CA MET A 59 4.15 4.25 -4.44
C MET A 59 3.62 3.37 -5.57
N GLY A 60 4.47 3.03 -6.55
CA GLY A 60 4.12 2.10 -7.63
C GLY A 60 3.78 0.69 -7.11
N ALA A 61 4.56 0.19 -6.15
CA ALA A 61 4.30 -1.09 -5.50
C ALA A 61 2.98 -1.08 -4.71
N GLY A 62 2.73 -0.03 -3.92
CA GLY A 62 1.48 0.13 -3.16
C GLY A 62 0.25 0.22 -4.04
N LEU A 63 0.31 1.00 -5.12
CA LEU A 63 -0.74 1.09 -6.13
C LEU A 63 -1.00 -0.25 -6.82
N SER A 64 0.05 -0.98 -7.20
CA SER A 64 -0.08 -2.31 -7.81
C SER A 64 -0.75 -3.31 -6.87
N ALA A 65 -0.43 -3.27 -5.57
CA ALA A 65 -1.07 -4.11 -4.56
C ALA A 65 -2.56 -3.77 -4.38
N LEU A 66 -2.90 -2.48 -4.34
CA LEU A 66 -4.28 -2.02 -4.27
C LEU A 66 -5.09 -2.46 -5.49
N ILE A 67 -4.58 -2.19 -6.70
CA ILE A 67 -5.22 -2.57 -7.96
C ILE A 67 -5.35 -4.10 -8.06
N GLY A 68 -4.28 -4.84 -7.71
CA GLY A 68 -4.26 -6.30 -7.70
C GLY A 68 -5.29 -6.90 -6.76
N SER A 69 -5.45 -6.34 -5.55
CA SER A 69 -6.46 -6.78 -4.59
C SER A 69 -7.89 -6.54 -5.09
N TRP A 70 -8.12 -5.43 -5.80
CA TRP A 70 -9.42 -5.09 -6.35
C TRP A 70 -9.80 -5.95 -7.57
N LEU A 71 -8.83 -6.26 -8.43
CA LEU A 71 -8.99 -7.19 -9.54
C LEU A 71 -9.31 -8.60 -9.05
N HIS A 72 -8.60 -9.10 -8.03
CA HIS A 72 -8.91 -10.41 -7.42
C HIS A 72 -10.31 -10.42 -6.82
N HIS A 73 -10.72 -9.33 -6.17
CA HIS A 73 -12.07 -9.24 -5.63
C HIS A 73 -13.14 -9.27 -6.73
N ARG A 74 -12.91 -8.59 -7.86
CA ARG A 74 -13.83 -8.63 -9.02
C ARG A 74 -13.87 -10.01 -9.67
N ALA A 75 -12.71 -10.64 -9.87
CA ALA A 75 -12.62 -11.98 -10.45
C ALA A 75 -13.32 -13.03 -9.57
N ALA A 76 -13.24 -12.90 -8.24
CA ALA A 76 -13.93 -13.80 -7.32
C ALA A 76 -15.47 -13.64 -7.30
N ARG A 77 -16.05 -12.66 -8.00
CA ARG A 77 -17.52 -12.49 -8.11
C ARG A 77 -18.11 -12.98 -9.44
N HIS A 78 -17.26 -13.36 -10.40
CA HIS A 78 -17.68 -13.92 -11.70
C HIS A 78 -17.47 -15.43 -11.69
#